data_AF-A0A7S7T686-F1
#
_entry.id   AF-A0A7S7T686-F1
#
_cell.length_a   1.000
_cell.length_b   1.000
_cell.length_c   1.000
_cell.angle_alpha   90.00
_cell.angle_beta   90.00
_cell.angle_gamma   90.00
#
_symmetry.space_group_name_H-M   'P 1'
#
loop_
_entity.id
_entity.type
_entity.pdbx_description
1 polymer ?
#
loop_
_entity_poly.entity_id
_entity_poly.type
_entity_poly.pdbx_seq_one_letter_code
_entity_poly.pdbx_strand_id
1 'polypeptide(L)'
;MPQGSILLVHGTGVRLGNYEKSLEVAEKTASECSLGRNLFPCAWGDSLGVEFEGLSLPDVPTAEVELKAEEDLAQWIWILDDPLVELSLLGIPDESAANAGVLNPEGPTPAEQNLEQVRAYAPSLEFRQLLARGGLEDVWEPARTRILSDKVTERAFEASEHEPQEAFRALARALVAQLHVEAISRSRPALSAVHREKLVQRLLIDWKQQVFGISDRFLKFVARAGTRYVRDRRNALNAVAALPLGDVLLYQTNGAKIRSFIKSKIESCPAPVTIVAHSLGGMACVDLLALGDIPQVDGLVTLGSQSSFMHEIGSLSSLKPGEKLREGFPRWLNVFDRNDFLSFFASRIFPNAIDFEVASGQPFPESHSAYFGNEVVWTRIRSFITGQE
;
A
#
# COMPACT_ATOMS: atom_id res chain seq x y z
N MET A 1 -39.16 8.85 -23.36
CA MET A 1 -38.77 8.82 -21.94
C MET A 1 -37.62 7.84 -21.81
N PRO A 2 -36.58 8.11 -21.01
CA PRO A 2 -35.53 7.11 -20.74
C PRO A 2 -36.20 5.83 -20.20
N GLN A 3 -35.98 4.71 -20.88
CA GLN A 3 -36.62 3.44 -20.55
C GLN A 3 -35.72 2.71 -19.53
N GLY A 4 -36.08 2.76 -18.26
CA GLY A 4 -35.37 2.12 -17.15
C GLY A 4 -34.44 3.04 -16.33
N SER A 5 -33.79 2.43 -15.34
CA SER A 5 -32.98 3.12 -14.33
C SER A 5 -31.61 2.46 -14.15
N ILE A 6 -30.68 3.21 -13.60
CA ILE A 6 -29.39 2.71 -13.14
C ILE A 6 -29.30 2.93 -11.64
N LEU A 7 -29.08 1.86 -10.87
CA LEU A 7 -28.84 1.96 -9.44
C LEU A 7 -27.33 1.91 -9.18
N LEU A 8 -26.77 3.01 -8.66
CA LEU A 8 -25.35 3.11 -8.33
C LEU A 8 -25.10 2.66 -6.87
N VAL A 9 -24.55 1.47 -6.69
CA VAL A 9 -24.26 0.87 -5.38
C VAL A 9 -22.78 1.01 -5.08
N HIS A 10 -22.42 1.79 -4.06
CA HIS A 10 -21.01 1.91 -3.64
C HIS A 10 -20.68 0.87 -2.56
N GLY A 11 -19.40 0.48 -2.51
CA GLY A 11 -18.98 -0.67 -1.71
C GLY A 11 -18.46 -0.41 -0.34
N THR A 12 -17.69 0.63 -0.11
CA THR A 12 -17.24 0.93 1.25
C THR A 12 -18.20 1.94 1.87
N GLY A 13 -18.28 1.99 3.20
CA GLY A 13 -19.02 2.99 3.98
C GLY A 13 -18.38 4.37 3.90
N VAL A 14 -18.03 4.76 2.67
CA VAL A 14 -17.77 6.11 2.24
C VAL A 14 -18.95 6.92 2.73
N ARG A 15 -18.69 7.69 3.78
CA ARG A 15 -19.71 8.57 4.36
C ARG A 15 -20.30 9.45 3.27
N LEU A 16 -21.60 9.76 3.37
CA LEU A 16 -22.39 10.51 2.38
C LEU A 16 -21.58 11.56 1.61
N GLY A 17 -20.81 12.42 2.30
CA GLY A 17 -20.04 13.49 1.66
C GLY A 17 -18.93 13.07 0.68
N ASN A 18 -18.37 11.87 0.78
CA ASN A 18 -17.41 11.34 -0.21
C ASN A 18 -18.12 10.51 -1.31
N TYR A 19 -19.30 9.96 -1.00
CA TYR A 19 -20.14 9.26 -1.96
C TYR A 19 -20.82 10.23 -2.92
N GLU A 20 -21.32 11.38 -2.42
CA GLU A 20 -21.93 12.45 -3.21
C GLU A 20 -20.98 12.96 -4.30
N LYS A 21 -19.70 13.19 -3.98
CA LYS A 21 -18.70 13.61 -4.99
C LYS A 21 -18.48 12.56 -6.08
N SER A 22 -18.43 11.29 -5.71
CA SER A 22 -18.30 10.19 -6.67
C SER A 22 -19.55 10.06 -7.54
N LEU A 23 -20.73 10.27 -6.95
CA LEU A 23 -22.01 10.28 -7.65
C LEU A 23 -22.10 11.45 -8.64
N GLU A 24 -21.71 12.66 -8.24
CA GLU A 24 -21.68 13.84 -9.13
C GLU A 24 -20.78 13.60 -10.36
N VAL A 25 -19.60 13.02 -10.15
CA VAL A 25 -18.69 12.67 -11.25
C VAL A 25 -19.29 11.57 -12.13
N ALA A 26 -19.90 10.55 -11.53
CA ALA A 26 -20.59 9.48 -12.25
C ALA A 26 -21.74 10.00 -13.11
N GLU A 27 -22.61 10.85 -12.54
CA GLU A 27 -23.75 11.47 -13.22
C GLU A 27 -23.31 12.36 -14.38
N LYS A 28 -22.28 13.18 -14.16
CA LYS A 28 -21.70 14.04 -15.19
C LYS A 28 -21.17 13.19 -16.36
N THR A 29 -20.33 12.21 -16.09
CA THR A 29 -19.68 11.39 -17.11
C THR A 29 -20.70 10.51 -17.86
N ALA A 30 -21.69 9.97 -17.14
CA ALA A 30 -22.81 9.22 -17.71
C ALA A 30 -23.65 10.09 -18.66
N SER A 31 -23.92 11.35 -18.28
CA SER A 31 -24.65 12.32 -19.10
C SER A 31 -23.88 12.66 -20.39
N GLU A 32 -22.58 12.92 -20.28
CA GLU A 32 -21.68 13.15 -21.42
C GLU A 32 -21.66 11.94 -22.37
N CYS A 33 -21.73 10.72 -21.83
CA CYS A 33 -21.83 9.48 -22.60
C CYS A 33 -23.25 9.19 -23.14
N SER A 34 -24.25 10.04 -22.90
CA SER A 34 -25.64 9.86 -23.37
C SER A 34 -26.27 8.53 -22.94
N LEU A 35 -26.14 8.18 -21.66
CA LEU A 35 -26.51 6.85 -21.12
C LEU A 35 -28.02 6.50 -21.18
N GLY A 36 -28.90 7.47 -21.50
CA GLY A 36 -30.32 7.22 -21.80
C GLY A 36 -31.16 6.63 -20.64
N ARG A 37 -30.62 6.56 -19.42
CA ARG A 37 -31.27 6.12 -18.17
C ARG A 37 -30.87 7.06 -17.02
N ASN A 38 -31.77 7.24 -16.05
CA ASN A 38 -31.50 8.04 -14.85
C ASN A 38 -30.68 7.24 -13.83
N LEU A 39 -29.73 7.88 -13.17
CA LEU A 39 -28.96 7.30 -12.08
C LEU A 39 -29.69 7.52 -10.74
N PHE A 40 -29.73 6.49 -9.91
CA PHE A 40 -30.28 6.51 -8.56
C PHE A 40 -29.21 6.07 -7.57
N PRO A 41 -29.01 6.79 -6.46
CA PRO A 41 -28.00 6.44 -5.48
C PRO A 41 -28.43 5.32 -4.53
N CYS A 42 -27.50 4.45 -4.17
CA CYS A 42 -27.61 3.47 -3.09
C CYS A 42 -26.43 3.58 -2.11
N ALA A 43 -26.51 4.55 -1.20
CA ALA A 43 -25.58 4.72 -0.09
C ALA A 43 -26.10 4.01 1.18
N TRP A 44 -25.62 2.80 1.44
CA TRP A 44 -25.93 2.06 2.68
C TRP A 44 -24.93 2.33 3.81
N GLY A 45 -23.76 2.90 3.48
CA GLY A 45 -22.64 3.09 4.40
C GLY A 45 -22.93 3.88 5.66
N ASP A 46 -23.70 4.97 5.57
CA ASP A 46 -24.00 5.81 6.74
C ASP A 46 -25.03 5.19 7.68
N SER A 47 -25.94 4.37 7.17
CA SER A 47 -27.01 3.76 7.98
C SER A 47 -26.66 2.39 8.53
N LEU A 48 -25.80 1.65 7.83
CA LEU A 48 -25.49 0.24 8.13
C LEU A 48 -23.99 -0.07 8.21
N GLY A 49 -23.10 0.87 7.90
CA GLY A 49 -21.65 0.67 7.98
C GLY A 49 -21.12 0.72 9.41
N VAL A 50 -19.83 0.43 9.57
CA VAL A 50 -19.17 0.46 10.87
C VAL A 50 -18.99 1.89 11.39
N GLU A 51 -19.14 2.09 12.70
CA GLU A 51 -18.73 3.31 13.41
C GLU A 51 -17.38 3.06 14.11
N PHE A 52 -16.45 4.03 14.03
CA PHE A 52 -15.12 3.92 14.63
C PHE A 52 -14.79 5.19 15.41
N GLU A 53 -14.77 5.09 16.73
CA GLU A 53 -14.49 6.22 17.64
C GLU A 53 -12.99 6.41 17.94
N GLY A 54 -12.13 5.50 17.46
CA GLY A 54 -10.69 5.57 17.72
C GLY A 54 -10.26 5.21 19.15
N LEU A 55 -11.18 4.79 20.03
CA LEU A 55 -10.88 4.41 21.42
C LEU A 55 -9.93 3.20 21.55
N SER A 56 -9.79 2.40 20.50
CA SER A 56 -8.83 1.28 20.44
C SER A 56 -7.43 1.71 19.97
N LEU A 57 -7.24 2.99 19.64
CA LEU A 57 -5.92 3.52 19.27
C LEU A 57 -5.10 3.77 20.54
N PRO A 58 -3.77 3.54 20.50
CA PRO A 58 -2.90 3.90 21.61
C PRO A 58 -2.89 5.42 21.82
N ASP A 59 -2.66 5.85 23.07
CA ASP A 59 -2.48 7.26 23.40
C ASP A 59 -1.34 7.89 22.58
N VAL A 60 -1.50 9.17 22.27
CA VAL A 60 -0.44 9.95 21.59
C VAL A 60 0.71 10.16 22.60
N PRO A 61 1.97 9.84 22.23
CA PRO A 61 3.12 10.08 23.10
C PRO A 61 3.28 11.57 23.48
N THR A 62 4.01 11.86 24.56
CA THR A 62 4.36 13.24 24.91
C THR A 62 5.40 13.83 23.94
N ALA A 63 5.31 15.14 23.68
CA ALA A 63 6.11 15.85 22.66
C ALA A 63 7.64 15.65 22.75
N GLU A 64 8.19 15.50 23.95
CA GLU A 64 9.64 15.30 24.15
C GLU A 64 10.12 13.88 23.82
N VAL A 65 9.32 12.86 24.10
CA VAL A 65 9.62 11.46 23.72
C VAL A 65 9.39 11.28 22.22
N GLU A 66 8.48 12.07 21.64
CA GLU A 66 8.08 12.04 20.24
C GLU A 66 9.22 12.48 19.30
N LEU A 67 9.84 13.64 19.52
CA LEU A 67 10.80 14.21 18.56
C LEU A 67 11.99 13.27 18.28
N LYS A 68 12.63 12.74 19.33
CA LYS A 68 13.80 11.87 19.18
C LYS A 68 13.46 10.49 18.61
N ALA A 69 12.30 9.95 18.98
CA ALA A 69 11.83 8.67 18.44
C ALA A 69 11.37 8.80 16.99
N GLU A 70 10.83 9.96 16.60
CA GLU A 70 10.43 10.26 15.22
C GLU A 70 11.62 10.44 14.28
N GLU A 71 12.66 11.16 14.72
CA GLU A 71 13.90 11.31 13.95
C GLU A 71 14.57 9.96 13.66
N ASP A 72 14.70 9.10 14.69
CA ASP A 72 15.27 7.75 14.52
C ASP A 72 14.40 6.87 13.61
N LEU A 73 13.07 6.88 13.81
CA LEU A 73 12.16 6.10 12.98
C LEU A 73 12.20 6.53 11.52
N ALA A 74 12.16 7.84 11.25
CA ALA A 74 12.19 8.35 9.89
C ALA A 74 13.52 8.05 9.20
N GLN A 75 14.62 8.11 9.93
CA GLN A 75 15.92 7.66 9.43
C GLN A 75 15.88 6.18 9.02
N TRP A 76 15.39 5.30 9.89
CA TRP A 76 15.30 3.87 9.56
C TRP A 76 14.32 3.56 8.41
N ILE A 77 13.27 4.36 8.19
CA ILE A 77 12.38 4.19 7.02
C ILE A 77 13.19 4.29 5.72
N TRP A 78 14.02 5.32 5.58
CA TRP A 78 14.84 5.52 4.38
C TRP A 78 15.91 4.45 4.23
N ILE A 79 16.62 4.09 5.30
CA ILE A 79 17.71 3.10 5.23
C ILE A 79 17.17 1.68 4.99
N LEU A 80 15.96 1.36 5.46
CA LEU A 80 15.37 0.04 5.19
C LEU A 80 14.83 -0.08 3.76
N ASP A 81 14.42 1.04 3.14
CA ASP A 81 14.04 1.09 1.73
C ASP A 81 15.26 1.01 0.81
N ASP A 82 16.30 1.82 1.12
CA ASP A 82 17.60 1.79 0.46
C ASP A 82 18.75 1.74 1.49
N PRO A 83 19.33 0.55 1.76
CA PRO A 83 20.45 0.40 2.69
C PRO A 83 21.69 1.25 2.37
N LEU A 84 21.85 1.72 1.12
CA LEU A 84 22.99 2.53 0.70
C LEU A 84 22.73 4.03 0.76
N VAL A 85 21.53 4.48 1.15
CA VAL A 85 21.12 5.90 1.08
C VAL A 85 22.07 6.83 1.85
N GLU A 86 22.50 6.44 3.06
CA GLU A 86 23.40 7.27 3.86
C GLU A 86 24.80 7.34 3.26
N LEU A 87 25.34 6.21 2.82
CA LEU A 87 26.64 6.15 2.16
C LEU A 87 26.62 6.99 0.87
N SER A 88 25.52 6.94 0.12
CA SER A 88 25.32 7.75 -1.09
C SER A 88 25.36 9.24 -0.79
N LEU A 89 24.69 9.67 0.30
CA LEU A 89 24.69 11.07 0.73
C LEU A 89 26.07 11.54 1.21
N LEU A 90 26.84 10.68 1.87
CA LEU A 90 28.22 11.00 2.26
C LEU A 90 29.14 11.18 1.05
N GLY A 91 28.91 10.41 -0.02
CA GLY A 91 29.66 10.49 -1.27
C GLY A 91 29.36 11.70 -2.16
N ILE A 92 28.39 12.56 -1.78
CA ILE A 92 28.14 13.83 -2.48
C ILE A 92 29.21 14.84 -2.04
N PRO A 93 29.99 15.41 -2.97
CA PRO A 93 30.99 16.42 -2.63
C PRO A 93 30.34 17.63 -1.96
N ASP A 94 30.89 18.07 -0.84
CA ASP A 94 30.51 19.33 -0.21
C ASP A 94 31.11 20.48 -1.04
N GLU A 95 30.29 21.45 -1.49
CA GLU A 95 30.77 22.62 -2.26
C GLU A 95 31.84 23.42 -1.49
N SER A 96 31.90 23.27 -0.16
CA SER A 96 32.89 23.92 0.70
C SER A 96 34.27 23.21 0.74
N ALA A 97 34.35 21.94 0.34
CA ALA A 97 35.57 21.12 0.40
C ALA A 97 36.42 21.15 -0.88
N ALA A 98 36.01 21.91 -1.90
CA ALA A 98 36.62 21.94 -3.23
C ALA A 98 38.06 22.52 -3.31
N ASN A 99 38.72 22.81 -2.18
CA ASN A 99 40.05 23.44 -2.12
C ASN A 99 41.05 22.72 -1.20
N ALA A 100 40.97 21.39 -1.05
CA ALA A 100 42.07 20.61 -0.49
C ALA A 100 42.94 20.07 -1.65
N GLY A 101 44.14 20.62 -1.80
CA GLY A 101 45.07 20.27 -2.87
C GLY A 101 45.45 18.78 -2.86
N VAL A 102 45.43 18.16 -4.04
CA VAL A 102 45.82 16.76 -4.26
C VAL A 102 47.33 16.63 -4.05
N LEU A 103 47.73 16.11 -2.89
CA LEU A 103 49.02 15.46 -2.73
C LEU A 103 48.76 13.96 -2.83
N ASN A 104 49.22 13.33 -3.92
CA ASN A 104 49.26 11.88 -4.03
C ASN A 104 50.30 11.34 -3.04
N PRO A 105 49.90 10.67 -1.94
CA PRO A 105 50.86 10.01 -1.07
C PRO A 105 51.43 8.80 -1.82
N GLU A 106 52.72 8.51 -1.66
CA GLU A 106 53.26 7.20 -2.01
C GLU A 106 52.79 6.17 -0.96
N GLY A 107 51.58 5.63 -1.14
CA GLY A 107 50.99 4.63 -0.24
C GLY A 107 49.45 4.65 -0.24
N PRO A 108 48.80 3.64 0.38
CA PRO A 108 47.35 3.59 0.45
C PRO A 108 46.79 4.76 1.27
N THR A 109 45.74 5.40 0.76
CA THR A 109 45.06 6.53 1.41
C THR A 109 44.44 6.09 2.75
N PRO A 110 44.22 7.00 3.70
CA PRO A 110 43.46 6.71 4.92
C PRO A 110 42.09 6.05 4.64
N ALA A 111 41.41 6.46 3.57
CA ALA A 111 40.14 5.86 3.14
C ALA A 111 40.32 4.38 2.74
N GLU A 112 41.36 4.06 1.96
CA GLU A 112 41.69 2.69 1.55
C GLU A 112 42.04 1.81 2.77
N GLN A 113 42.83 2.33 3.72
CA GLN A 113 43.18 1.62 4.95
C GLN A 113 41.95 1.30 5.81
N ASN A 114 41.02 2.25 5.92
CA ASN A 114 39.77 2.06 6.65
C ASN A 114 38.87 1.00 5.98
N LEU A 115 38.76 1.04 4.65
CA LEU A 115 38.01 0.03 3.89
C LEU A 115 38.64 -1.36 4.00
N GLU A 116 39.97 -1.44 3.98
CA GLU A 116 40.69 -2.70 4.20
C GLU A 116 40.42 -3.27 5.59
N GLN A 117 40.41 -2.43 6.63
CA GLN A 117 40.03 -2.84 7.99
C GLN A 117 38.61 -3.45 8.02
N VAL A 118 37.65 -2.83 7.34
CA VAL A 118 36.27 -3.33 7.23
C VAL A 118 36.19 -4.64 6.44
N ARG A 119 36.93 -4.75 5.33
CA ARG A 119 36.96 -5.95 4.48
C ARG A 119 37.65 -7.12 5.18
N ALA A 120 38.64 -6.86 6.03
CA ALA A 120 39.31 -7.86 6.84
C ALA A 120 38.55 -8.21 8.13
N TYR A 121 37.47 -7.49 8.47
CA TYR A 121 36.72 -7.69 9.70
C TYR A 121 36.16 -9.11 9.82
N ALA A 122 36.45 -9.76 10.94
CA ALA A 122 35.83 -11.00 11.38
C ALA A 122 34.91 -10.73 12.58
N PRO A 123 33.65 -11.21 12.56
CA PRO A 123 32.70 -11.06 13.67
C PRO A 123 33.25 -11.44 15.05
N SER A 124 33.19 -10.50 16.00
CA SER A 124 33.51 -10.78 17.40
C SER A 124 32.57 -11.82 18.01
N LEU A 125 32.93 -12.38 19.18
CA LEU A 125 32.07 -13.35 19.87
C LEU A 125 30.72 -12.73 20.23
N GLU A 126 30.74 -11.50 20.73
CA GLU A 126 29.53 -10.78 21.13
C GLU A 126 28.67 -10.39 19.92
N PHE A 127 29.28 -10.00 18.78
CA PHE A 127 28.51 -9.74 17.57
C PHE A 127 27.83 -11.03 17.06
N ARG A 128 28.54 -12.16 17.05
CA ARG A 128 27.96 -13.47 16.70
C ARG A 128 26.80 -13.85 17.63
N GLN A 129 26.91 -13.58 18.92
CA GLN A 129 25.79 -13.81 19.86
C GLN A 129 24.58 -12.92 19.55
N LEU A 130 24.79 -11.66 19.14
CA LEU A 130 23.70 -10.78 18.72
C LEU A 130 23.03 -11.26 17.43
N LEU A 131 23.80 -11.81 16.47
CA LEU A 131 23.27 -12.44 15.27
C LEU A 131 22.45 -13.70 15.62
N ALA A 132 23.00 -14.59 16.44
CA ALA A 132 22.34 -15.84 16.86
C ALA A 132 21.01 -15.58 17.58
N ARG A 133 20.93 -14.56 18.45
CA ARG A 133 19.68 -14.15 19.11
C ARG A 133 18.58 -13.73 18.14
N GLY A 134 18.94 -13.23 16.95
CA GLY A 134 17.99 -12.91 15.89
C GLY A 134 17.85 -13.99 14.82
N GLY A 135 18.55 -15.12 14.97
CA GLY A 135 18.69 -16.13 13.92
C GLY A 135 19.23 -15.55 12.61
N LEU A 136 20.25 -14.67 12.67
CA LEU A 136 20.76 -13.89 11.53
C LEU A 136 22.11 -14.40 10.97
N GLU A 137 22.61 -15.52 11.49
CA GLU A 137 23.99 -15.98 11.23
C GLU A 137 24.23 -16.31 9.74
N ASP A 138 23.25 -16.92 9.08
CA ASP A 138 23.27 -17.31 7.67
C ASP A 138 22.99 -16.16 6.70
N VAL A 139 22.51 -15.01 7.18
CA VAL A 139 22.23 -13.82 6.36
C VAL A 139 23.31 -12.74 6.51
N TRP A 140 24.21 -12.87 7.48
CA TRP A 140 25.28 -11.91 7.71
C TRP A 140 26.23 -11.76 6.52
N GLU A 141 26.82 -12.85 6.04
CA GLU A 141 27.80 -12.78 4.93
C GLU A 141 27.17 -12.32 3.61
N PRO A 142 25.95 -12.77 3.21
CA PRO A 142 25.24 -12.19 2.07
C PRO A 142 25.03 -10.68 2.19
N ALA A 143 24.54 -10.20 3.34
CA ALA A 143 24.29 -8.79 3.57
C ALA A 143 25.59 -7.96 3.51
N ARG A 144 26.65 -8.47 4.14
CA ARG A 144 27.98 -7.86 4.13
C ARG A 144 28.55 -7.77 2.72
N THR A 145 28.48 -8.85 1.96
CA THR A 145 28.98 -8.90 0.58
C THR A 145 28.29 -7.86 -0.29
N ARG A 146 26.95 -7.77 -0.21
CA ARG A 146 26.17 -6.81 -0.98
C ARG A 146 26.61 -5.37 -0.74
N ILE A 147 26.67 -4.94 0.52
CA ILE A 147 27.05 -3.57 0.88
C ILE A 147 28.51 -3.26 0.53
N LEU A 148 29.44 -4.16 0.85
CA LEU A 148 30.87 -3.91 0.63
C LEU A 148 31.31 -4.01 -0.83
N SER A 149 30.52 -4.68 -1.68
CA SER A 149 30.78 -4.77 -3.12
C SER A 149 30.34 -3.54 -3.91
N ASP A 150 29.53 -2.66 -3.30
CA ASP A 150 29.02 -1.48 -3.95
C ASP A 150 30.04 -0.32 -3.93
N LYS A 151 30.22 0.34 -5.08
CA LYS A 151 31.13 1.48 -5.23
C LYS A 151 30.70 2.70 -4.41
N VAL A 152 29.43 2.78 -4.03
CA VAL A 152 28.91 3.81 -3.11
C VAL A 152 29.66 3.75 -1.78
N THR A 153 29.96 2.56 -1.28
CA THR A 153 30.72 2.38 -0.04
C THR A 153 32.14 2.95 -0.18
N GLU A 154 32.81 2.71 -1.30
CA GLU A 154 34.16 3.25 -1.55
C GLU A 154 34.14 4.79 -1.57
N ARG A 155 33.24 5.37 -2.37
CA ARG A 155 33.07 6.83 -2.48
C ARG A 155 32.73 7.51 -1.17
N ALA A 156 31.93 6.86 -0.32
CA ALA A 156 31.58 7.41 0.99
C ALA A 156 32.80 7.52 1.91
N PHE A 157 33.70 6.53 1.89
CA PHE A 157 34.94 6.57 2.67
C PHE A 157 35.95 7.57 2.11
N GLU A 158 36.05 7.68 0.79
CA GLU A 158 36.88 8.70 0.12
C GLU A 158 36.39 10.11 0.47
N ALA A 159 35.09 10.38 0.36
CA ALA A 159 34.51 11.69 0.63
C ALA A 159 34.56 12.09 2.12
N SER A 160 34.62 11.10 3.02
CA SER A 160 34.68 11.30 4.48
C SER A 160 36.08 11.07 5.05
N GLU A 161 37.15 11.22 4.26
CA GLU A 161 38.54 10.99 4.70
C GLU A 161 38.92 11.80 5.97
N HIS A 162 38.41 13.01 6.09
CA HIS A 162 38.66 13.92 7.23
C HIS A 162 37.77 13.62 8.44
N GLU A 163 36.67 12.88 8.26
CA GLU A 163 35.73 12.47 9.31
C GLU A 163 35.28 11.01 9.13
N PRO A 164 36.22 10.04 9.24
CA PRO A 164 35.96 8.64 8.89
C PRO A 164 34.87 8.00 9.76
N GLN A 165 34.65 8.54 10.96
CA GLN A 165 33.61 8.13 11.90
C GLN A 165 32.20 8.18 11.29
N GLU A 166 31.91 9.17 10.43
CA GLU A 166 30.62 9.26 9.74
C GLU A 166 30.43 8.08 8.78
N ALA A 167 31.46 7.75 7.99
CA ALA A 167 31.43 6.65 7.03
C ALA A 167 31.30 5.28 7.72
N PHE A 168 32.03 5.05 8.82
CA PHE A 168 31.88 3.83 9.61
C PHE A 168 30.47 3.69 10.20
N ARG A 169 29.85 4.78 10.66
CA ARG A 169 28.47 4.75 11.17
C ARG A 169 27.45 4.47 10.07
N ALA A 170 27.55 5.16 8.94
CA ALA A 170 26.67 4.93 7.80
C ALA A 170 26.79 3.48 7.31
N LEU A 171 28.02 2.95 7.25
CA LEU A 171 28.27 1.56 6.91
C LEU A 171 27.66 0.58 7.91
N ALA A 172 27.84 0.79 9.21
CA ALA A 172 27.24 -0.07 10.24
C ALA A 172 25.71 -0.14 10.10
N ARG A 173 25.06 1.00 9.85
CA ARG A 173 23.61 1.07 9.62
C ARG A 173 23.21 0.41 8.30
N ALA A 174 23.95 0.63 7.22
CA ALA A 174 23.73 -0.01 5.94
C ALA A 174 23.79 -1.54 6.05
N LEU A 175 24.79 -2.08 6.77
CA LEU A 175 24.92 -3.52 7.00
C LEU A 175 23.75 -4.07 7.83
N VAL A 176 23.34 -3.38 8.89
CA VAL A 176 22.22 -3.81 9.73
C VAL A 176 20.88 -3.70 9.00
N ALA A 177 20.71 -2.68 8.15
CA ALA A 177 19.54 -2.55 7.29
C ALA A 177 19.49 -3.64 6.23
N GLN A 178 20.60 -3.92 5.55
CA GLN A 178 20.66 -5.04 4.61
C GLN A 178 20.41 -6.38 5.30
N LEU A 179 20.96 -6.58 6.50
CA LEU A 179 20.68 -7.77 7.33
C LEU A 179 19.19 -7.92 7.63
N HIS A 180 18.51 -6.81 7.91
CA HIS A 180 17.06 -6.76 8.11
C HIS A 180 16.31 -7.14 6.82
N VAL A 181 16.67 -6.54 5.68
CA VAL A 181 16.06 -6.83 4.37
C VAL A 181 16.20 -8.31 4.02
N GLU A 182 17.39 -8.89 4.18
CA GLU A 182 17.64 -10.32 3.95
C GLU A 182 16.82 -11.19 4.91
N ALA A 183 16.71 -10.82 6.18
CA ALA A 183 15.90 -11.55 7.15
C ALA A 183 14.40 -11.55 6.78
N ILE A 184 13.83 -10.40 6.40
CA ILE A 184 12.43 -10.28 5.96
C ILE A 184 12.17 -11.11 4.69
N SER A 185 13.11 -11.09 3.73
CA SER A 185 12.99 -11.88 2.49
C SER A 185 12.93 -13.39 2.76
N ARG A 186 13.47 -13.84 3.90
CA ARG A 186 13.43 -15.23 4.39
C ARG A 186 12.30 -15.46 5.41
N SER A 187 11.31 -14.57 5.47
CA SER A 187 10.16 -14.64 6.38
C SER A 187 10.53 -14.69 7.87
N ARG A 188 11.66 -14.07 8.25
CA ARG A 188 12.04 -13.91 9.67
C ARG A 188 11.39 -12.68 10.27
N PRO A 189 11.20 -12.63 11.60
CA PRO A 189 10.69 -11.44 12.27
C PRO A 189 11.58 -10.22 12.02
N ALA A 190 10.95 -9.06 11.89
CA ALA A 190 11.62 -7.77 11.80
C ALA A 190 12.51 -7.51 13.03
N LEU A 191 13.71 -6.99 12.81
CA LEU A 191 14.59 -6.57 13.91
C LEU A 191 13.98 -5.38 14.65
N SER A 192 13.86 -5.49 15.98
CA SER A 192 13.43 -4.38 16.83
C SER A 192 14.45 -3.25 16.84
N ALA A 193 14.02 -2.01 17.15
CA ALA A 193 14.92 -0.86 17.24
C ALA A 193 16.10 -1.11 18.21
N VAL A 194 15.81 -1.71 19.37
CA VAL A 194 16.83 -2.08 20.37
C VAL A 194 17.84 -3.08 19.82
N HIS A 195 17.40 -4.05 19.01
CA HIS A 195 18.30 -5.04 18.42
C HIS A 195 19.16 -4.44 17.32
N ARG A 196 18.57 -3.64 16.42
CA ARG A 196 19.31 -2.89 15.39
C ARG A 196 20.39 -2.02 16.01
N GLU A 197 20.04 -1.26 17.05
CA GLU A 197 20.99 -0.38 17.74
C GLU A 197 22.14 -1.18 18.37
N LYS A 198 21.85 -2.30 19.05
CA LYS A 198 22.89 -3.18 19.60
C LYS A 198 23.85 -3.73 18.55
N LEU A 199 23.34 -4.08 17.36
CA LEU A 199 24.16 -4.55 16.26
C LEU A 199 25.05 -3.43 15.69
N VAL A 200 24.48 -2.25 15.44
CA VAL A 200 25.21 -1.07 14.97
C VAL A 200 26.33 -0.69 15.94
N GLN A 201 25.99 -0.54 17.23
CA GLN A 201 26.97 -0.18 18.27
C GLN A 201 28.08 -1.22 18.39
N ARG A 202 27.75 -2.51 18.26
CA ARG A 202 28.77 -3.55 18.34
C ARG A 202 29.74 -3.51 17.16
N LEU A 203 29.26 -3.25 15.95
CA LEU A 203 30.15 -3.06 14.78
C LEU A 203 31.10 -1.89 14.98
N LEU A 204 30.60 -0.75 15.46
CA LEU A 204 31.42 0.43 15.73
C LEU A 204 32.50 0.16 16.79
N ILE A 205 32.14 -0.53 17.88
CA ILE A 205 33.09 -0.94 18.92
C ILE A 205 34.16 -1.88 18.35
N ASP A 206 33.76 -2.87 17.54
CA ASP A 206 34.70 -3.81 16.94
C ASP A 206 35.66 -3.13 15.95
N TRP A 207 35.20 -2.09 15.25
CA TRP A 207 36.02 -1.24 14.39
C TRP A 207 36.80 -0.16 15.15
N LYS A 208 36.72 -0.13 16.48
CA LYS A 208 37.38 0.83 17.37
C LYS A 208 36.99 2.29 17.10
N GLN A 209 35.74 2.50 16.66
CA GLN A 209 35.20 3.82 16.39
C GLN A 209 34.41 4.33 17.60
N GLN A 210 34.61 5.59 17.95
CA GLN A 210 33.78 6.30 18.91
C GLN A 210 32.97 7.34 18.14
N VAL A 211 31.64 7.18 18.12
CA VAL A 211 30.75 8.08 17.37
C VAL A 211 29.63 8.55 18.30
N PHE A 212 29.39 9.87 18.33
CA PHE A 212 28.31 10.49 19.11
C PHE A 212 27.34 11.20 18.16
N GLY A 213 26.02 10.95 18.29
CA GLY A 213 24.97 11.72 17.58
C GLY A 213 24.79 11.39 16.09
N ILE A 214 23.64 11.72 15.50
CA ILE A 214 23.31 11.45 14.08
C ILE A 214 24.11 12.41 13.17
N SER A 215 24.53 11.98 11.97
CA SER A 215 25.22 12.83 10.99
C SER A 215 24.36 14.02 10.56
N ASP A 216 24.91 15.24 10.58
CA ASP A 216 24.20 16.49 10.28
C ASP A 216 23.69 16.54 8.82
N ARG A 217 24.45 15.98 7.88
CA ARG A 217 24.06 15.86 6.46
C ARG A 217 22.76 15.08 6.28
N PHE A 218 22.63 13.96 6.98
CA PHE A 218 21.43 13.12 6.90
C PHE A 218 20.24 13.74 7.65
N LEU A 219 20.48 14.39 8.79
CA LEU A 219 19.44 15.10 9.53
C LEU A 219 18.78 16.18 8.65
N LYS A 220 19.60 16.95 7.90
CA LYS A 220 19.13 17.93 6.92
C LYS A 220 18.35 17.30 5.77
N PHE A 221 18.76 16.13 5.29
CA PHE A 221 18.04 15.38 4.25
C PHE A 221 16.65 14.93 4.75
N VAL A 222 16.56 14.32 5.93
CA VAL A 222 15.29 13.89 6.53
C VAL A 222 14.38 15.08 6.85
N ALA A 223 14.94 16.17 7.40
CA ALA A 223 14.18 17.38 7.67
C ALA A 223 13.59 17.99 6.39
N ARG A 224 14.33 17.97 5.27
CA ARG A 224 13.84 18.40 3.95
C ARG A 224 12.80 17.43 3.36
N ALA A 225 12.93 16.13 3.65
CA ALA A 225 12.01 15.10 3.19
C ALA A 225 10.67 15.06 3.99
N GLY A 226 10.56 15.81 5.09
CA GLY A 226 9.32 16.01 5.83
C GLY A 226 8.95 14.85 6.76
N THR A 227 9.55 14.79 7.94
CA THR A 227 9.35 13.76 8.98
C THR A 227 7.92 13.68 9.53
N ARG A 228 7.16 14.78 9.46
CA ARG A 228 5.77 14.87 9.91
C ARG A 228 4.78 14.08 9.03
N TYR A 229 5.26 13.62 7.87
CA TYR A 229 4.49 12.89 6.86
C TYR A 229 4.05 11.49 7.31
N VAL A 230 4.71 10.87 8.30
CA VAL A 230 4.52 9.44 8.64
C VAL A 230 3.45 9.22 9.72
N ARG A 231 3.36 10.08 10.76
CA ARG A 231 2.44 9.88 11.90
C ARG A 231 1.12 10.66 11.77
N ASP A 232 1.13 11.87 11.19
CA ASP A 232 -0.12 12.56 10.81
C ASP A 232 -0.91 11.74 9.78
N ARG A 233 -0.18 11.00 8.92
CA ARG A 233 -0.77 9.95 8.07
C ARG A 233 -1.24 8.74 8.85
N ARG A 234 -0.68 8.35 10.00
CA ARG A 234 -1.15 7.17 10.75
C ARG A 234 -2.56 7.36 11.29
N ASN A 235 -2.86 8.51 11.90
CA ASN A 235 -4.21 8.76 12.41
C ASN A 235 -5.23 8.92 11.28
N ALA A 236 -4.84 9.59 10.18
CA ALA A 236 -5.67 9.72 8.99
C ALA A 236 -5.85 8.40 8.23
N LEU A 237 -4.77 7.63 7.99
CA LEU A 237 -4.79 6.33 7.29
C LEU A 237 -5.46 5.26 8.13
N ASN A 238 -5.27 5.21 9.45
CA ASN A 238 -5.93 4.20 10.29
C ASN A 238 -7.44 4.45 10.34
N ALA A 239 -7.90 5.70 10.48
CA ALA A 239 -9.33 5.99 10.43
C ALA A 239 -9.92 5.76 9.02
N VAL A 240 -9.20 6.15 7.96
CA VAL A 240 -9.64 6.01 6.57
C VAL A 240 -9.55 4.56 6.06
N ALA A 241 -8.64 3.73 6.58
CA ALA A 241 -8.52 2.30 6.22
C ALA A 241 -9.33 1.37 7.12
N ALA A 242 -9.54 1.73 8.40
CA ALA A 242 -10.36 0.94 9.32
C ALA A 242 -11.84 0.90 8.90
N LEU A 243 -12.35 1.96 8.27
CA LEU A 243 -13.74 1.98 7.79
C LEU A 243 -13.97 1.00 6.62
N PRO A 244 -13.24 1.05 5.48
CA PRO A 244 -13.31 0.05 4.43
C PRO A 244 -13.11 -1.40 4.91
N LEU A 245 -12.08 -1.65 5.73
CA LEU A 245 -11.83 -2.99 6.25
C LEU A 245 -12.95 -3.43 7.21
N GLY A 246 -13.39 -2.54 8.09
CA GLY A 246 -14.47 -2.79 9.03
C GLY A 246 -15.79 -3.06 8.33
N ASP A 247 -16.13 -2.35 7.26
CA ASP A 247 -17.33 -2.60 6.47
C ASP A 247 -17.27 -3.94 5.74
N VAL A 248 -16.11 -4.35 5.24
CA VAL A 248 -15.92 -5.70 4.68
C VAL A 248 -16.17 -6.74 5.77
N LEU A 249 -15.58 -6.60 6.96
CA LEU A 249 -15.80 -7.53 8.07
C LEU A 249 -17.24 -7.53 8.57
N LEU A 250 -17.89 -6.37 8.65
CA LEU A 250 -19.29 -6.22 9.02
C LEU A 250 -20.20 -6.87 7.98
N TYR A 251 -19.90 -6.70 6.69
CA TYR A 251 -20.62 -7.39 5.63
C TYR A 251 -20.49 -8.91 5.77
N GLN A 252 -19.28 -9.41 6.04
CA GLN A 252 -19.07 -10.86 6.19
C GLN A 252 -19.81 -11.45 7.38
N THR A 253 -20.00 -10.68 8.45
CA THR A 253 -20.69 -11.15 9.66
C THR A 253 -22.20 -10.88 9.66
N ASN A 254 -22.66 -9.81 8.99
CA ASN A 254 -24.05 -9.32 9.05
C ASN A 254 -24.57 -8.72 7.73
N GLY A 255 -24.06 -9.19 6.58
CA GLY A 255 -24.36 -8.64 5.26
C GLY A 255 -25.83 -8.75 4.82
N ALA A 256 -26.65 -9.53 5.50
CA ALA A 256 -28.08 -9.67 5.21
C ALA A 256 -28.82 -8.32 5.29
N LYS A 257 -28.50 -7.45 6.25
CA LYS A 257 -29.12 -6.12 6.36
C LYS A 257 -28.76 -5.22 5.19
N ILE A 258 -27.50 -5.24 4.76
CA ILE A 258 -27.01 -4.47 3.61
C ILE A 258 -27.69 -4.95 2.32
N ARG A 259 -27.76 -6.26 2.11
CA ARG A 259 -28.47 -6.85 0.96
C ARG A 259 -29.95 -6.48 0.95
N SER A 260 -30.63 -6.52 2.09
CA SER A 260 -32.04 -6.09 2.20
C SER A 260 -32.21 -4.61 1.87
N PHE A 261 -31.30 -3.74 2.32
CA PHE A 261 -31.33 -2.32 1.97
C PHE A 261 -31.17 -2.09 0.46
N ILE A 262 -30.17 -2.75 -0.15
CA ILE A 262 -29.95 -2.70 -1.61
C ILE A 262 -31.20 -3.19 -2.35
N LYS A 263 -31.80 -4.29 -1.91
CA LYS A 263 -33.04 -4.82 -2.50
C LYS A 263 -34.18 -3.80 -2.45
N SER A 264 -34.42 -3.16 -1.31
CA SER A 264 -35.46 -2.12 -1.19
C SER A 264 -35.18 -0.90 -2.09
N LYS A 265 -33.90 -0.56 -2.31
CA LYS A 265 -33.53 0.49 -3.27
C LYS A 265 -33.81 0.09 -4.72
N ILE A 266 -33.51 -1.16 -5.11
CA ILE A 266 -33.86 -1.69 -6.43
C ILE A 266 -35.38 -1.60 -6.65
N GLU A 267 -36.18 -2.07 -5.69
CA GLU A 267 -37.65 -2.09 -5.77
C GLU A 267 -38.28 -0.68 -5.87
N SER A 268 -37.56 0.37 -5.46
CA SER A 268 -37.99 1.77 -5.57
C SER A 268 -37.65 2.43 -6.91
N CYS A 269 -36.84 1.77 -7.75
CA CYS A 269 -36.41 2.32 -9.03
C CYS A 269 -37.37 1.95 -10.17
N PRO A 270 -37.58 2.84 -11.16
CA PRO A 270 -38.29 2.48 -12.38
C PRO A 270 -37.61 1.33 -13.15
N ALA A 271 -38.35 0.25 -13.40
CA ALA A 271 -37.85 -0.90 -14.16
C ALA A 271 -37.71 -0.62 -15.67
N PRO A 272 -36.81 -1.33 -16.38
CA PRO A 272 -35.82 -2.26 -15.84
C PRO A 272 -34.66 -1.52 -15.14
N VAL A 273 -34.01 -2.19 -14.19
CA VAL A 273 -32.93 -1.64 -13.34
C VAL A 273 -31.61 -2.31 -13.72
N THR A 274 -30.65 -1.52 -14.20
CA THR A 274 -29.25 -1.98 -14.29
C THR A 274 -28.52 -1.54 -13.04
N ILE A 275 -27.88 -2.48 -12.34
CA ILE A 275 -27.08 -2.17 -11.17
C ILE A 275 -25.65 -1.84 -11.63
N VAL A 276 -25.11 -0.70 -11.20
CA VAL A 276 -23.68 -0.39 -11.31
C VAL A 276 -23.10 -0.39 -9.91
N ALA A 277 -22.28 -1.38 -9.60
CA ALA A 277 -21.84 -1.67 -8.25
C ALA A 277 -20.32 -1.63 -8.13
N HIS A 278 -19.81 -0.80 -7.22
CA HIS A 278 -18.38 -0.59 -7.03
C HIS A 278 -17.86 -1.35 -5.80
N SER A 279 -16.68 -1.96 -5.91
CA SER A 279 -15.95 -2.57 -4.78
C SER A 279 -16.82 -3.59 -3.99
N LEU A 280 -16.88 -3.47 -2.66
CA LEU A 280 -17.73 -4.28 -1.77
C LEU A 280 -19.24 -4.23 -2.13
N GLY A 281 -19.69 -3.21 -2.87
CA GLY A 281 -21.07 -3.06 -3.31
C GLY A 281 -21.37 -4.04 -4.43
N GLY A 282 -20.37 -4.31 -5.27
CA GLY A 282 -20.40 -5.38 -6.27
C GLY A 282 -20.54 -6.74 -5.62
N MET A 283 -19.78 -7.00 -4.55
CA MET A 283 -19.91 -8.23 -3.76
C MET A 283 -21.31 -8.36 -3.16
N ALA A 284 -21.82 -7.28 -2.56
CA ALA A 284 -23.16 -7.26 -1.99
C ALA A 284 -24.26 -7.54 -3.01
N CYS A 285 -24.13 -6.99 -4.22
CA CYS A 285 -25.09 -7.20 -5.31
C CYS A 285 -25.00 -8.61 -5.90
N VAL A 286 -23.79 -9.16 -6.09
CA VAL A 286 -23.62 -10.55 -6.53
C VAL A 286 -24.25 -11.49 -5.51
N ASP A 287 -23.98 -11.32 -4.22
CA ASP A 287 -24.59 -12.13 -3.17
C ASP A 287 -26.12 -12.04 -3.17
N LEU A 288 -26.66 -10.82 -3.27
CA LEU A 288 -28.11 -10.58 -3.32
C LEU A 288 -28.76 -11.30 -4.50
N LEU A 289 -28.18 -11.18 -5.69
CA LEU A 289 -28.71 -11.73 -6.94
C LEU A 289 -28.51 -13.25 -7.03
N ALA A 290 -27.49 -13.81 -6.38
CA ALA A 290 -27.26 -15.24 -6.30
C ALA A 290 -28.23 -15.92 -5.32
N LEU A 291 -28.61 -15.25 -4.22
CA LEU A 291 -29.53 -15.76 -3.21
C LEU A 291 -31.00 -15.83 -3.67
N GLY A 292 -31.41 -15.04 -4.66
CA GLY A 292 -32.81 -15.02 -5.08
C GLY A 292 -33.07 -14.23 -6.36
N ASP A 293 -34.27 -14.39 -6.89
CA ASP A 293 -34.69 -13.69 -8.11
C ASP A 293 -35.20 -12.27 -7.83
N ILE A 294 -34.74 -11.34 -8.66
CA ILE A 294 -35.14 -9.93 -8.63
C ILE A 294 -35.49 -9.53 -10.08
N PRO A 295 -36.72 -9.81 -10.54
CA PRO A 295 -37.10 -9.69 -11.95
C PRO A 295 -36.95 -8.29 -12.56
N GLN A 296 -36.86 -7.26 -11.73
CA GLN A 296 -36.65 -5.88 -12.19
C GLN A 296 -35.22 -5.63 -12.67
N VAL A 297 -34.26 -6.47 -12.28
CA VAL A 297 -32.84 -6.29 -12.61
C VAL A 297 -32.54 -6.91 -13.96
N ASP A 298 -32.18 -6.08 -14.96
CA ASP A 298 -31.85 -6.53 -16.31
C ASP A 298 -30.34 -6.73 -16.54
N GLY A 299 -29.51 -6.15 -15.67
CA GLY A 299 -28.07 -6.22 -15.78
C GLY A 299 -27.35 -5.86 -14.49
N LEU A 300 -26.18 -6.45 -14.31
CA LEU A 300 -25.21 -6.14 -13.27
C LEU A 300 -23.92 -5.65 -13.94
N VAL A 301 -23.45 -4.49 -13.53
CA VAL A 301 -22.11 -3.99 -13.83
C VAL A 301 -21.34 -3.92 -12.53
N THR A 302 -20.20 -4.60 -12.44
CA THR A 302 -19.27 -4.47 -11.31
C THR A 302 -18.06 -3.64 -11.72
N LEU A 303 -17.65 -2.71 -10.86
CA LEU A 303 -16.45 -1.88 -11.04
C LEU A 303 -15.49 -2.21 -9.90
N GLY A 304 -14.27 -2.66 -10.21
CA GLY A 304 -13.24 -2.91 -9.20
C GLY A 304 -13.70 -3.86 -8.07
N SER A 305 -14.43 -4.93 -8.38
CA SER A 305 -15.10 -5.74 -7.37
C SER A 305 -14.35 -7.01 -6.99
N GLN A 306 -14.49 -7.44 -5.73
CA GLN A 306 -13.84 -8.61 -5.15
C GLN A 306 -14.70 -9.89 -5.22
N SER A 307 -15.88 -9.87 -5.84
CA SER A 307 -16.85 -10.98 -5.80
C SER A 307 -16.27 -12.33 -6.22
N SER A 308 -15.48 -12.38 -7.30
CA SER A 308 -14.87 -13.62 -7.80
C SER A 308 -13.78 -14.15 -6.87
N PHE A 309 -12.91 -13.26 -6.37
CA PHE A 309 -11.91 -13.61 -5.36
C PHE A 309 -12.56 -14.18 -4.10
N MET A 310 -13.60 -13.51 -3.59
CA MET A 310 -14.29 -13.94 -2.38
C MET A 310 -14.99 -15.30 -2.57
N HIS A 311 -15.52 -15.59 -3.75
CA HIS A 311 -16.02 -16.92 -4.07
C HIS A 311 -14.89 -17.97 -4.09
N GLU A 312 -13.77 -17.65 -4.74
CA GLU A 312 -12.62 -18.56 -4.87
C GLU A 312 -12.05 -18.96 -3.50
N ILE A 313 -11.94 -18.01 -2.56
CA ILE A 313 -11.44 -18.29 -1.20
C ILE A 313 -12.51 -18.78 -0.23
N GLY A 314 -13.76 -18.93 -0.69
CA GLY A 314 -14.88 -19.45 0.11
C GLY A 314 -15.45 -18.49 1.15
N SER A 315 -15.33 -17.19 0.88
CA SER A 315 -15.85 -16.12 1.74
C SER A 315 -17.01 -15.34 1.10
N LEU A 316 -17.48 -15.70 -0.08
CA LEU A 316 -18.72 -15.14 -0.64
C LEU A 316 -19.93 -15.70 0.10
N SER A 317 -20.86 -14.85 0.57
CA SER A 317 -21.93 -15.32 1.48
C SER A 317 -22.96 -16.21 0.79
N SER A 318 -23.20 -15.98 -0.49
CA SER A 318 -24.27 -16.63 -1.27
C SER A 318 -23.87 -17.96 -1.89
N LEU A 319 -22.58 -18.16 -2.16
CA LEU A 319 -22.06 -19.27 -2.96
C LEU A 319 -20.76 -19.80 -2.38
N LYS A 320 -20.70 -21.12 -2.22
CA LYS A 320 -19.47 -21.84 -1.87
C LYS A 320 -18.56 -21.98 -3.08
N PRO A 321 -17.24 -22.19 -2.89
CA PRO A 321 -16.32 -22.41 -4.00
C PRO A 321 -16.79 -23.53 -4.92
N GLY A 322 -16.93 -23.21 -6.21
CA GLY A 322 -17.32 -24.13 -7.27
C GLY A 322 -18.83 -24.22 -7.52
N GLU A 323 -19.66 -23.57 -6.70
CA GLU A 323 -21.08 -23.43 -6.99
C GLU A 323 -21.29 -22.48 -8.19
N LYS A 324 -22.24 -22.82 -9.05
CA LYS A 324 -22.58 -22.02 -10.22
C LYS A 324 -23.60 -20.96 -9.83
N LEU A 325 -23.60 -19.85 -10.56
CA LEU A 325 -24.70 -18.89 -10.49
C LEU A 325 -26.02 -19.57 -10.87
N ARG A 326 -27.09 -19.16 -10.20
CA ARG A 326 -28.44 -19.67 -10.45
C ARG A 326 -28.87 -19.41 -11.89
N GLU A 327 -29.81 -20.22 -12.36
CA GLU A 327 -30.56 -19.90 -13.58
C GLU A 327 -31.32 -18.58 -13.41
N GLY A 328 -31.28 -17.72 -14.45
CA GLY A 328 -31.88 -16.39 -14.41
C GLY A 328 -31.06 -15.33 -13.67
N PHE A 329 -29.78 -15.59 -13.34
CA PHE A 329 -28.87 -14.51 -12.92
C PHE A 329 -28.75 -13.47 -14.07
N PRO A 330 -28.81 -12.16 -13.79
CA PRO A 330 -28.80 -11.14 -14.84
C PRO A 330 -27.49 -11.16 -15.64
N ARG A 331 -27.50 -10.56 -16.84
CA ARG A 331 -26.27 -10.33 -17.60
C ARG A 331 -25.27 -9.59 -16.72
N TRP A 332 -24.00 -9.96 -16.79
CA TRP A 332 -22.98 -9.40 -15.92
C TRP A 332 -21.79 -8.88 -16.71
N LEU A 333 -21.56 -7.57 -16.66
CA LEU A 333 -20.33 -6.91 -17.10
C LEU A 333 -19.43 -6.65 -15.88
N ASN A 334 -18.20 -7.14 -15.89
CA ASN A 334 -17.21 -6.86 -14.86
C ASN A 334 -16.10 -5.97 -15.44
N VAL A 335 -15.93 -4.79 -14.88
CA VAL A 335 -14.91 -3.82 -15.28
C VAL A 335 -13.78 -3.83 -14.26
N PHE A 336 -12.55 -4.01 -14.75
CA PHE A 336 -11.36 -4.09 -13.90
C PHE A 336 -10.20 -3.29 -14.49
N ASP A 337 -9.27 -2.88 -13.64
CA ASP A 337 -8.03 -2.17 -14.00
C ASP A 337 -6.84 -2.91 -13.38
N ARG A 338 -5.78 -3.16 -14.14
CA ARG A 338 -4.58 -3.86 -13.64
C ARG A 338 -3.87 -3.11 -12.51
N ASN A 339 -3.98 -1.78 -12.48
CA ASN A 339 -3.44 -0.96 -11.41
C ASN A 339 -4.38 -0.89 -10.20
N ASP A 340 -5.61 -1.39 -10.31
CA ASP A 340 -6.51 -1.57 -9.18
C ASP A 340 -6.31 -2.96 -8.58
N PHE A 341 -5.52 -3.01 -7.51
CA PHE A 341 -5.18 -4.23 -6.78
C PHE A 341 -6.38 -4.88 -6.09
N LEU A 342 -7.54 -4.23 -6.08
CA LEU A 342 -8.79 -4.76 -5.52
C LEU A 342 -9.80 -5.16 -6.61
N SER A 343 -9.41 -5.09 -7.89
CA SER A 343 -10.20 -5.57 -9.01
C SER A 343 -9.77 -6.97 -9.45
N PHE A 344 -10.76 -7.82 -9.75
CA PHE A 344 -10.51 -9.22 -10.12
C PHE A 344 -11.29 -9.60 -11.38
N PHE A 345 -10.74 -10.53 -12.17
CA PHE A 345 -11.46 -11.16 -13.27
C PHE A 345 -12.68 -11.93 -12.72
N ALA A 346 -13.86 -11.74 -13.32
CA ALA A 346 -15.06 -12.47 -12.96
C ALA A 346 -15.26 -13.70 -13.85
N SER A 347 -15.00 -13.59 -15.16
CA SER A 347 -15.34 -14.62 -16.16
C SER A 347 -14.64 -15.96 -15.94
N ARG A 348 -13.47 -15.95 -15.29
CA ARG A 348 -12.70 -17.16 -14.96
C ARG A 348 -13.37 -18.03 -13.89
N ILE A 349 -14.16 -17.40 -13.03
CA ILE A 349 -14.88 -18.05 -11.93
C ILE A 349 -16.36 -18.22 -12.29
N PHE A 350 -16.94 -17.21 -12.94
CA PHE A 350 -18.34 -17.15 -13.34
C PHE A 350 -18.44 -17.00 -14.86
N PRO A 351 -18.59 -18.09 -15.64
CA PRO A 351 -18.51 -18.05 -17.10
C PRO A 351 -19.52 -17.16 -17.82
N ASN A 352 -20.60 -16.77 -17.14
CA ASN A 352 -21.63 -15.85 -17.63
C ASN A 352 -21.29 -14.36 -17.41
N ALA A 353 -20.19 -14.06 -16.71
CA ALA A 353 -19.66 -12.71 -16.60
C ALA A 353 -18.79 -12.37 -17.83
N ILE A 354 -18.89 -11.13 -18.28
CA ILE A 354 -18.08 -10.57 -19.35
C ILE A 354 -17.08 -9.60 -18.73
N ASP A 355 -15.79 -9.92 -18.79
CA ASP A 355 -14.74 -9.04 -18.29
C ASP A 355 -14.38 -7.95 -19.31
N PHE A 356 -14.20 -6.72 -18.84
CA PHE A 356 -13.73 -5.57 -19.61
C PHE A 356 -12.60 -4.86 -18.88
N GLU A 357 -11.42 -4.87 -19.48
CA GLU A 357 -10.24 -4.18 -18.94
C GLU A 357 -10.31 -2.69 -19.28
N VAL A 358 -10.05 -1.84 -18.30
CA VAL A 358 -9.82 -0.40 -18.50
C VAL A 358 -8.42 -0.05 -17.99
N ALA A 359 -7.79 0.93 -18.64
CA ALA A 359 -6.56 1.55 -18.17
C ALA A 359 -6.89 2.97 -17.70
N SER A 360 -7.04 3.16 -16.40
CA SER A 360 -7.27 4.49 -15.81
C SER A 360 -6.07 5.42 -15.89
N GLY A 361 -4.86 4.86 -16.04
CA GLY A 361 -3.61 5.61 -15.98
C GLY A 361 -3.22 6.09 -14.58
N GLN A 362 -3.94 5.65 -13.54
CA GLN A 362 -3.68 5.99 -12.14
C GLN A 362 -2.91 4.87 -11.42
N PRO A 363 -2.07 5.20 -10.42
CA PRO A 363 -1.52 4.21 -9.50
C PRO A 363 -2.57 3.78 -8.46
N PHE A 364 -2.30 2.70 -7.73
CA PHE A 364 -3.08 2.34 -6.54
C PHE A 364 -2.74 3.29 -5.38
N PRO A 365 -3.72 3.78 -4.58
CA PRO A 365 -5.14 3.41 -4.56
C PRO A 365 -6.07 4.23 -5.49
N GLU A 366 -5.58 5.28 -6.15
CA GLU A 366 -6.40 6.17 -6.99
C GLU A 366 -7.09 5.45 -8.16
N SER A 367 -6.44 4.42 -8.72
CA SER A 367 -7.01 3.52 -9.74
C SER A 367 -8.34 2.90 -9.33
N HIS A 368 -8.56 2.62 -8.03
CA HIS A 368 -9.76 1.97 -7.53
C HIS A 368 -11.00 2.87 -7.61
N SER A 369 -10.86 4.20 -7.52
CA SER A 369 -12.01 5.13 -7.65
C SER A 369 -12.15 5.73 -9.04
N ALA A 370 -11.15 5.55 -9.91
CA ALA A 370 -11.07 6.20 -11.22
C ALA A 370 -12.17 5.79 -12.22
N TYR A 371 -12.89 4.69 -11.97
CA TYR A 371 -13.97 4.21 -12.85
C TYR A 371 -15.09 5.24 -13.07
N PHE A 372 -15.45 6.03 -12.03
CA PHE A 372 -16.58 6.95 -12.09
C PHE A 372 -16.38 8.09 -13.08
N GLY A 373 -15.14 8.57 -13.23
CA GLY A 373 -14.79 9.65 -14.16
C GLY A 373 -14.29 9.17 -15.52
N ASN A 374 -14.38 7.87 -15.81
CA ASN A 374 -13.79 7.29 -17.01
C ASN A 374 -14.83 7.11 -18.12
N GLU A 375 -14.72 7.91 -19.19
CA GLU A 375 -15.64 7.87 -20.34
C GLU A 375 -15.69 6.51 -21.04
N VAL A 376 -14.58 5.76 -21.06
CA VAL A 376 -14.51 4.41 -21.67
C VAL A 376 -15.39 3.45 -20.88
N VAL A 377 -15.39 3.55 -19.55
CA VAL A 377 -16.26 2.74 -18.67
C VAL A 377 -17.72 3.03 -18.97
N TRP A 378 -18.13 4.31 -18.98
CA TRP A 378 -19.53 4.67 -19.21
C TRP A 378 -20.01 4.39 -20.64
N THR A 379 -19.12 4.52 -21.63
CA THR A 379 -19.40 4.08 -23.00
C THR A 379 -19.64 2.58 -23.07
N ARG A 380 -18.83 1.77 -22.36
CA ARG A 380 -19.04 0.33 -22.30
C ARG A 380 -20.32 -0.04 -21.56
N ILE A 381 -20.66 0.65 -20.47
CA ILE A 381 -21.93 0.48 -19.76
C ILE A 381 -23.11 0.78 -20.69
N ARG A 382 -23.04 1.84 -21.49
CA ARG A 382 -24.08 2.15 -22.49
C ARG A 382 -24.24 1.03 -23.51
N SER A 383 -23.15 0.52 -24.08
CA SER A 383 -23.16 -0.61 -25.01
C SER A 383 -23.80 -1.85 -24.39
N PHE A 384 -23.44 -2.16 -23.14
CA PHE A 384 -24.01 -3.26 -22.36
C PHE A 384 -25.52 -3.10 -22.15
N ILE A 385 -25.98 -1.92 -21.75
CA ILE A 385 -27.41 -1.61 -21.53
C ILE A 385 -28.21 -1.69 -22.83
N THR A 386 -27.65 -1.21 -23.95
CA THR A 386 -28.35 -1.16 -25.25
C THR A 386 -28.26 -2.48 -26.03
N GLY A 387 -27.47 -3.44 -25.57
CA GLY A 387 -27.23 -4.70 -26.26
C GLY A 387 -26.39 -4.57 -27.54
N GLN A 388 -25.68 -3.45 -27.72
CA GLN A 388 -24.71 -3.24 -28.80
C GLN A 388 -23.35 -3.73 -28.29
N GLU A 389 -23.12 -5.05 -28.32
CA GLU A 389 -21.89 -5.67 -27.78
C GLU A 389 -20.63 -5.42 -28.60
#